data_AF-A0A2Z6NAV0-F1
#
_entry.id   AF-A0A2Z6NAV0-F1
#
_cell.length_a   1.000
_cell.length_b   1.000
_cell.length_c   1.000
_cell.angle_alpha   90.00
_cell.angle_beta   90.00
_cell.angle_gamma   90.00
#
_symmetry.space_group_name_H-M   'P 1'
#
loop_
_entity.id
_entity.type
_entity.pdbx_description
1 polymer ?
#
loop_
_entity_poly.entity_id
_entity_poly.type
_entity_poly.pdbx_seq_one_letter_code
_entity_poly.pdbx_strand_id
1 'polypeptide(L)'
;MKAGGARYYGKKDAKGSPRDFNGHGSHTASTAAGVIVTNTSYYGLAKGTARGGSPSARIAAYKACTEKGCFGGTLLKAIDDAIKDGGTGINFSNLTHSTMYSLVFGEEVAAKFTSKAEARNCYPGSLDNKKVAGKIVICVNDDQNITRNMKKLIVQDAGAMGMILIEKENIDVPFDAGLFPFTEVGNLQGYQILKYIKSTKKPTATILPTTEVPRYRPAPIVASFSSRGPASLTENILK
;
A
#
# COMPACT_ATOMS: atom_id res chain seq x y z
N MET A 1 -20.04 10.40 -9.56
CA MET A 1 -20.71 9.39 -8.70
C MET A 1 -22.11 9.90 -8.36
N LYS A 2 -23.13 9.03 -8.22
CA LYS A 2 -24.48 9.42 -7.76
C LYS A 2 -24.74 8.88 -6.35
N ALA A 3 -24.58 9.74 -5.35
CA ALA A 3 -24.90 9.40 -3.96
C ALA A 3 -26.42 9.47 -3.73
N GLY A 4 -26.97 8.50 -3.01
CA GLY A 4 -28.35 8.49 -2.52
C GLY A 4 -28.50 8.94 -1.06
N GLY A 5 -27.43 8.88 -0.27
CA GLY A 5 -27.42 9.31 1.13
C GLY A 5 -26.01 9.27 1.74
N ALA A 6 -25.81 9.97 2.86
CA ALA A 6 -24.55 9.97 3.60
C ALA A 6 -24.78 10.23 5.10
N ARG A 7 -24.20 9.40 5.97
CA ARG A 7 -24.34 9.49 7.44
C ARG A 7 -22.97 9.39 8.13
N TYR A 8 -22.81 10.06 9.26
CA TYR A 8 -21.58 10.08 10.07
C TYR A 8 -21.88 9.66 11.50
N TYR A 9 -20.97 8.86 12.09
CA TYR A 9 -21.11 8.36 13.46
C TYR A 9 -19.82 8.66 14.24
N GLY A 10 -19.92 9.56 15.21
CA GLY A 10 -18.83 9.96 16.10
C GLY A 10 -19.31 10.19 17.53
N LYS A 11 -18.44 10.70 18.41
CA LYS A 11 -18.88 11.18 19.74
C LYS A 11 -19.88 12.34 19.58
N LYS A 12 -20.88 12.40 20.46
CA LYS A 12 -22.01 13.36 20.39
C LYS A 12 -21.58 14.82 20.25
N ASP A 13 -20.42 15.17 20.78
CA ASP A 13 -19.93 16.55 20.91
C ASP A 13 -18.98 16.96 19.76
N ALA A 14 -18.66 16.04 18.84
CA ALA A 14 -17.75 16.29 17.72
C ALA A 14 -18.53 16.68 16.45
N LYS A 15 -18.27 17.90 15.93
CA LYS A 15 -18.79 18.40 14.63
C LYS A 15 -18.15 17.68 13.43
N GLY A 16 -18.39 16.38 13.30
CA GLY A 16 -17.87 15.55 12.22
C GLY A 16 -18.75 15.53 10.97
N SER A 17 -18.15 15.17 9.84
CA SER A 17 -18.80 15.10 8.52
C SER A 17 -18.65 13.70 7.91
N PRO A 18 -19.64 13.20 7.14
CA PRO A 18 -19.51 11.96 6.38
C PRO A 18 -18.49 12.04 5.25
N ARG A 19 -17.96 13.23 4.93
CA ARG A 19 -16.84 13.39 3.98
C ARG A 19 -15.67 12.48 4.38
N ASP A 20 -15.25 11.66 3.44
CA ASP A 20 -14.01 10.90 3.53
C ASP A 20 -12.80 11.83 3.35
N PHE A 21 -11.79 11.63 4.20
CA PHE A 21 -10.51 12.34 4.18
C PHE A 21 -9.32 11.38 4.15
N ASN A 22 -9.56 10.08 4.35
CA ASN A 22 -8.53 9.04 4.38
C ASN A 22 -8.38 8.36 3.02
N GLY A 23 -9.43 8.39 2.19
CA GLY A 23 -9.47 7.62 0.95
C GLY A 23 -9.76 6.14 1.19
N HIS A 24 -10.46 5.80 2.29
CA HIS A 24 -11.05 4.48 2.54
C HIS A 24 -12.60 4.49 2.63
N GLY A 25 -13.25 5.63 2.33
CA GLY A 25 -14.70 5.75 2.14
C GLY A 25 -15.16 5.97 0.68
N SER A 26 -14.34 6.58 -0.18
CA SER A 26 -14.70 7.03 -1.54
C SER A 26 -14.44 6.07 -2.71
N HIS A 27 -13.18 5.79 -3.01
CA HIS A 27 -12.68 5.62 -4.38
C HIS A 27 -13.02 4.29 -5.07
N THR A 28 -13.39 3.24 -4.33
CA THR A 28 -13.86 1.94 -4.86
C THR A 28 -15.33 1.66 -4.47
N ALA A 29 -16.03 2.62 -3.85
CA ALA A 29 -17.47 2.79 -4.07
C ALA A 29 -17.66 3.15 -5.56
N SER A 30 -16.64 3.74 -6.20
CA SER A 30 -16.52 3.81 -7.66
C SER A 30 -16.34 2.44 -8.35
N THR A 31 -15.92 1.40 -7.64
CA THR A 31 -15.65 0.05 -8.18
C THR A 31 -16.79 -0.92 -7.85
N ALA A 32 -17.55 -0.67 -6.78
CA ALA A 32 -18.87 -1.27 -6.58
C ALA A 32 -19.92 -0.63 -7.53
N ALA A 33 -20.06 0.70 -7.47
CA ALA A 33 -21.17 1.44 -8.10
C ALA A 33 -20.75 2.81 -8.67
N GLY A 34 -19.52 2.94 -9.15
CA GLY A 34 -19.09 4.15 -9.85
C GLY A 34 -19.79 4.29 -11.18
N VAL A 35 -20.37 5.47 -11.39
CA VAL A 35 -20.76 5.94 -12.72
C VAL A 35 -19.59 5.77 -13.70
N ILE A 36 -19.90 5.53 -14.96
CA ILE A 36 -18.92 5.42 -16.03
C ILE A 36 -18.13 6.74 -16.13
N VAL A 37 -16.81 6.69 -15.99
CA VAL A 37 -15.89 7.82 -16.20
C VAL A 37 -14.86 7.39 -17.24
N THR A 38 -14.86 8.05 -18.39
CA THR A 38 -13.92 7.79 -19.49
C THR A 38 -12.60 8.54 -19.30
N ASN A 39 -11.53 8.07 -19.95
CA ASN A 39 -10.18 8.65 -19.89
C ASN A 39 -9.59 8.76 -18.46
N THR A 40 -10.02 7.88 -17.55
CA THR A 40 -9.42 7.75 -16.22
C THR A 40 -8.11 7.00 -16.28
N SER A 41 -7.15 7.37 -15.43
CA SER A 41 -5.93 6.60 -15.19
C SER A 41 -5.36 6.89 -13.80
N TYR A 42 -4.60 5.93 -13.27
CA TYR A 42 -3.78 6.06 -12.07
C TYR A 42 -2.43 6.67 -12.50
N TYR A 43 -2.42 7.97 -12.81
CA TYR A 43 -1.34 8.71 -13.51
C TYR A 43 -0.77 7.95 -14.72
N GLY A 44 -1.62 7.67 -15.70
CA GLY A 44 -1.28 6.93 -16.92
C GLY A 44 -1.46 5.42 -16.81
N LEU A 45 -1.45 4.84 -15.60
CA LEU A 45 -1.65 3.41 -15.38
C LEU A 45 -3.14 3.04 -15.36
N ALA A 46 -3.50 1.82 -15.74
CA ALA A 46 -4.89 1.38 -15.89
C ALA A 46 -5.74 2.34 -16.75
N LYS A 47 -5.13 2.90 -17.80
CA LYS A 47 -5.78 3.95 -18.61
C LYS A 47 -6.95 3.38 -19.40
N GLY A 48 -8.14 3.90 -19.14
CA GLY A 48 -9.35 3.46 -19.84
C GLY A 48 -10.61 4.12 -19.32
N THR A 49 -11.63 3.30 -19.08
CA THR A 49 -12.93 3.74 -18.55
C THR A 49 -13.19 3.09 -17.21
N ALA A 50 -12.99 3.84 -16.12
CA ALA A 50 -13.39 3.39 -14.80
C ALA A 50 -14.91 3.31 -14.70
N ARG A 51 -15.40 2.22 -14.11
CA ARG A 51 -16.83 2.00 -13.81
C ARG A 51 -16.95 1.03 -12.65
N GLY A 52 -18.05 1.09 -11.92
CA GLY A 52 -18.37 0.07 -10.93
C GLY A 52 -18.77 -1.26 -11.55
N GLY A 53 -18.87 -2.31 -10.74
CA GLY A 53 -19.58 -3.55 -11.10
C GLY A 53 -21.04 -3.28 -11.45
N SER A 54 -21.68 -2.31 -10.79
CA SER A 54 -23.02 -1.81 -11.12
C SER A 54 -23.05 -0.27 -11.23
N PRO A 55 -22.67 0.33 -12.38
CA PRO A 55 -22.60 1.78 -12.56
C PRO A 55 -23.92 2.54 -12.44
N SER A 56 -25.04 1.81 -12.44
CA SER A 56 -26.40 2.32 -12.31
C SER A 56 -26.91 2.31 -10.86
N ALA A 57 -26.22 1.64 -9.94
CA ALA A 57 -26.61 1.59 -8.53
C ALA A 57 -26.39 2.94 -7.83
N ARG A 58 -27.14 3.18 -6.75
CA ARG A 58 -26.99 4.36 -5.88
C ARG A 58 -26.10 4.00 -4.70
N ILE A 59 -25.24 4.94 -4.29
CA ILE A 59 -24.33 4.74 -3.16
C ILE A 59 -24.84 5.48 -1.93
N ALA A 60 -24.93 4.77 -0.80
CA ALA A 60 -25.16 5.35 0.51
C ALA A 60 -23.91 5.14 1.38
N ALA A 61 -23.39 6.20 2.01
CA ALA A 61 -22.09 6.18 2.70
C ALA A 61 -22.24 6.34 4.22
N TYR A 62 -21.75 5.36 4.99
CA TYR A 62 -21.85 5.31 6.45
C TYR A 62 -20.46 5.40 7.07
N LYS A 63 -20.05 6.59 7.49
CA LYS A 63 -18.71 6.83 8.06
C LYS A 63 -18.70 6.45 9.55
N ALA A 64 -18.36 5.19 9.81
CA ALA A 64 -18.33 4.55 11.14
C ALA A 64 -16.92 4.42 11.76
N CYS A 65 -15.88 4.60 10.95
CA CYS A 65 -14.48 4.51 11.37
C CYS A 65 -13.83 5.90 11.46
N THR A 66 -12.80 5.99 12.28
CA THR A 66 -11.96 7.18 12.47
C THR A 66 -10.48 6.79 12.37
N GLU A 67 -9.57 7.76 12.44
CA GLU A 67 -8.12 7.52 12.52
C GLU A 67 -7.73 6.65 13.74
N LYS A 68 -8.57 6.61 14.78
CA LYS A 68 -8.40 5.73 15.96
C LYS A 68 -9.09 4.38 15.80
N GLY A 69 -9.37 3.96 14.56
CA GLY A 69 -10.04 2.70 14.23
C GLY A 69 -11.58 2.77 14.23
N CYS A 70 -12.18 1.60 14.22
CA CYS A 70 -13.63 1.38 14.15
C CYS A 70 -14.13 0.76 15.46
N PHE A 71 -14.92 1.49 16.25
CA PHE A 71 -15.47 0.94 17.50
C PHE A 71 -16.68 0.04 17.22
N GLY A 72 -16.73 -1.15 17.83
CA GLY A 72 -17.75 -2.17 17.55
C GLY A 72 -19.20 -1.65 17.65
N GLY A 73 -19.54 -0.89 18.69
CA GLY A 73 -20.88 -0.29 18.82
C GLY A 73 -21.21 0.78 17.76
N THR A 74 -20.21 1.55 17.31
CA THR A 74 -20.35 2.51 16.21
C THR A 74 -20.54 1.79 14.88
N LEU A 75 -19.79 0.71 14.67
CA LEU A 75 -19.86 -0.13 13.48
C LEU A 75 -21.21 -0.86 13.40
N LEU A 76 -21.67 -1.45 14.50
CA LEU A 76 -22.99 -2.08 14.62
C LEU A 76 -24.13 -1.08 14.34
N LYS A 77 -24.05 0.16 14.85
CA LYS A 77 -25.07 1.18 14.54
C LYS A 77 -25.07 1.57 13.06
N ALA A 78 -23.89 1.71 12.45
CA ALA A 78 -23.78 2.01 11.03
C ALA A 78 -24.27 0.83 10.15
N ILE A 79 -24.05 -0.41 10.59
CA ILE A 79 -24.57 -1.62 9.94
C ILE A 79 -26.09 -1.71 10.09
N ASP A 80 -26.67 -1.44 11.25
CA ASP A 80 -28.12 -1.43 11.47
C ASP A 80 -28.83 -0.36 10.62
N ASP A 81 -28.29 0.86 10.56
CA ASP A 81 -28.79 1.91 9.66
C ASP A 81 -28.56 1.54 8.16
N ALA A 82 -27.46 0.86 7.80
CA ALA A 82 -27.18 0.42 6.43
C ALA A 82 -27.95 -0.84 5.99
N ILE A 83 -28.43 -1.66 6.93
CA ILE A 83 -29.37 -2.77 6.67
C ILE A 83 -30.78 -2.21 6.40
N LYS A 84 -31.18 -1.15 7.12
CA LYS A 84 -32.43 -0.41 6.87
C LYS A 84 -32.41 0.35 5.53
N ASP A 85 -31.26 0.90 5.15
CA ASP A 85 -31.09 1.69 3.92
C ASP A 85 -30.58 0.87 2.69
N GLY A 86 -30.02 -0.34 2.89
CA GLY A 86 -29.77 -1.37 1.86
C GLY A 86 -28.55 -1.21 0.90
N GLY A 87 -27.29 -1.11 1.35
CA GLY A 87 -26.10 -0.97 0.46
C GLY A 87 -24.69 -1.38 0.98
N THR A 88 -23.63 -1.35 0.11
CA THR A 88 -22.26 -1.96 0.31
C THR A 88 -21.06 -1.22 -0.44
N GLY A 89 -19.75 -1.31 -0.01
CA GLY A 89 -18.51 -0.47 -0.37
C GLY A 89 -17.36 -1.06 -1.29
N ILE A 90 -16.03 -0.71 -1.34
CA ILE A 90 -15.03 0.09 -0.52
C ILE A 90 -13.89 0.94 -1.29
N ASN A 91 -12.51 0.81 -1.26
CA ASN A 91 -11.51 1.93 -1.65
C ASN A 91 -10.09 1.73 -2.36
N PHE A 92 -9.45 2.79 -2.98
CA PHE A 92 -7.97 3.03 -3.32
C PHE A 92 -7.54 4.34 -4.15
N SER A 93 -6.30 4.92 -4.05
CA SER A 93 -5.66 6.05 -4.90
C SER A 93 -4.14 6.41 -4.55
N ASN A 94 -3.25 7.25 -5.19
CA ASN A 94 -2.88 7.70 -6.59
C ASN A 94 -1.67 8.77 -6.76
N LEU A 95 -0.46 8.53 -7.35
CA LEU A 95 0.61 9.54 -7.83
C LEU A 95 1.88 9.01 -8.63
N THR A 96 2.61 9.78 -9.51
CA THR A 96 3.88 9.36 -10.27
C THR A 96 4.91 10.44 -10.78
N HIS A 97 6.23 10.10 -10.87
CA HIS A 97 7.28 10.37 -11.92
C HIS A 97 8.70 9.89 -11.43
N SER A 98 9.76 9.74 -12.26
CA SER A 98 11.09 9.20 -11.79
C SER A 98 12.37 9.61 -12.56
N THR A 99 13.54 9.48 -11.91
CA THR A 99 14.92 9.82 -12.37
C THR A 99 15.95 8.75 -11.95
N MET A 100 17.14 8.70 -12.58
CA MET A 100 18.28 7.83 -12.19
C MET A 100 18.98 8.29 -10.89
N TYR A 101 19.33 7.36 -10.00
CA TYR A 101 20.10 7.60 -8.78
C TYR A 101 21.17 6.53 -8.54
N SER A 102 22.13 6.81 -7.66
CA SER A 102 23.12 5.82 -7.18
C SER A 102 22.47 4.79 -6.26
N LEU A 103 22.94 3.54 -6.27
CA LEU A 103 22.51 2.49 -5.35
C LEU A 103 23.48 2.31 -4.19
N VAL A 104 22.94 1.97 -3.01
CA VAL A 104 23.69 1.52 -1.83
C VAL A 104 22.94 0.42 -1.09
N PHE A 105 23.65 -0.52 -0.47
CA PHE A 105 23.05 -1.51 0.43
C PHE A 105 23.10 -1.06 1.89
N GLY A 106 22.05 -1.31 2.67
CA GLY A 106 21.92 -0.83 4.05
C GLY A 106 23.13 -1.15 4.94
N GLU A 107 23.70 -2.34 4.82
CA GLU A 107 24.92 -2.77 5.54
C GLU A 107 26.12 -1.82 5.31
N GLU A 108 26.29 -1.34 4.09
CA GLU A 108 27.44 -0.54 3.66
C GLU A 108 27.33 0.92 4.12
N VAL A 109 26.10 1.37 4.40
CA VAL A 109 25.78 2.73 4.85
C VAL A 109 25.47 2.82 6.34
N ALA A 110 25.81 1.79 7.13
CA ALA A 110 25.62 1.77 8.58
C ALA A 110 26.17 3.02 9.29
N ALA A 111 25.44 3.49 10.30
CA ALA A 111 25.86 4.57 11.20
C ALA A 111 26.98 4.13 12.15
N LYS A 112 27.58 5.09 12.86
CA LYS A 112 28.61 4.78 13.87
C LYS A 112 27.97 4.05 15.05
N PHE A 113 28.63 2.99 15.51
CA PHE A 113 28.23 2.14 16.65
C PHE A 113 26.96 1.28 16.44
N THR A 114 26.37 1.27 15.25
CA THR A 114 25.28 0.35 14.88
C THR A 114 25.82 -0.98 14.34
N SER A 115 25.11 -2.09 14.53
CA SER A 115 25.45 -3.34 13.83
C SER A 115 25.09 -3.28 12.34
N LYS A 116 25.82 -4.08 11.57
CA LYS A 116 25.54 -4.33 10.15
C LYS A 116 24.16 -4.95 9.88
N ALA A 117 23.63 -5.74 10.83
CA ALA A 117 22.35 -6.43 10.68
C ALA A 117 21.16 -5.46 10.79
N GLU A 118 21.21 -4.53 11.75
CA GLU A 118 20.24 -3.45 11.91
C GLU A 118 20.23 -2.53 10.69
N ALA A 119 21.42 -2.12 10.20
CA ALA A 119 21.55 -1.28 9.01
C ALA A 119 21.06 -1.99 7.73
N ARG A 120 21.34 -3.28 7.57
CA ARG A 120 20.78 -4.14 6.49
C ARG A 120 19.25 -4.23 6.54
N ASN A 121 18.66 -4.19 7.74
CA ASN A 121 17.21 -4.14 7.96
C ASN A 121 16.62 -2.72 8.00
N CYS A 122 17.45 -1.68 7.84
CA CYS A 122 17.06 -0.26 7.84
C CYS A 122 16.30 0.16 9.11
N TYR A 123 16.86 -0.22 10.27
CA TYR A 123 16.42 0.16 11.63
C TYR A 123 16.47 1.68 11.89
N PRO A 124 15.66 2.23 12.83
CA PRO A 124 15.78 3.61 13.30
C PRO A 124 17.22 3.93 13.74
N GLY A 125 17.77 5.05 13.26
CA GLY A 125 19.14 5.48 13.58
C GLY A 125 20.27 4.59 13.04
N SER A 126 19.96 3.49 12.33
CA SER A 126 20.96 2.53 11.86
C SER A 126 21.75 2.97 10.63
N LEU A 127 21.26 3.97 9.92
CA LEU A 127 21.80 4.45 8.64
C LEU A 127 22.53 5.79 8.84
N ASP A 128 23.67 5.95 8.18
CA ASP A 128 24.35 7.24 8.10
C ASP A 128 23.70 8.10 7.00
N ASN A 129 22.90 9.10 7.41
CA ASN A 129 22.19 10.00 6.49
C ASN A 129 23.13 10.64 5.45
N LYS A 130 24.42 10.89 5.76
CA LYS A 130 25.39 11.44 4.78
C LYS A 130 25.80 10.41 3.71
N LYS A 131 25.71 9.12 4.02
CA LYS A 131 25.93 8.03 3.06
C LYS A 131 24.66 7.67 2.28
N VAL A 132 23.48 7.91 2.84
CA VAL A 132 22.16 7.64 2.22
C VAL A 132 21.69 8.76 1.29
N ALA A 133 21.92 10.02 1.65
CA ALA A 133 21.36 11.18 0.96
C ALA A 133 21.60 11.16 -0.56
N GLY A 134 20.54 11.37 -1.35
CA GLY A 134 20.61 11.42 -2.82
C GLY A 134 20.66 10.06 -3.53
N LYS A 135 20.42 8.94 -2.83
CA LYS A 135 20.58 7.57 -3.35
C LYS A 135 19.32 6.71 -3.20
N ILE A 136 19.24 5.62 -3.95
CA ILE A 136 18.31 4.53 -3.68
C ILE A 136 18.98 3.56 -2.70
N VAL A 137 18.30 3.26 -1.58
CA VAL A 137 18.79 2.30 -0.56
C VAL A 137 18.14 0.93 -0.76
N ILE A 138 18.94 -0.12 -0.70
CA ILE A 138 18.44 -1.51 -0.66
C ILE A 138 18.44 -2.00 0.78
N CYS A 139 17.27 -2.43 1.25
CA CYS A 139 17.03 -3.00 2.57
C CYS A 139 16.54 -4.46 2.44
N VAL A 140 16.60 -5.23 3.52
CA VAL A 140 16.00 -6.58 3.59
C VAL A 140 14.84 -6.61 4.60
N ASN A 141 13.87 -7.49 4.37
CA ASN A 141 12.77 -7.79 5.28
C ASN A 141 12.95 -9.16 5.95
N ASP A 142 14.13 -9.45 6.51
CA ASP A 142 14.40 -10.70 7.25
C ASP A 142 14.32 -10.56 8.78
N ASP A 143 14.03 -9.36 9.28
CA ASP A 143 13.63 -9.09 10.66
C ASP A 143 12.21 -8.50 10.71
N GLN A 144 11.30 -9.18 11.43
CA GLN A 144 9.89 -8.80 11.58
C GLN A 144 9.63 -7.74 12.67
N ASN A 145 10.62 -7.39 13.49
CA ASN A 145 10.46 -6.36 14.54
C ASN A 145 10.15 -4.96 13.96
N ILE A 146 10.37 -4.75 12.65
CA ILE A 146 10.11 -3.48 11.95
C ILE A 146 9.29 -3.74 10.70
N THR A 147 8.11 -3.09 10.61
CA THR A 147 7.23 -3.19 9.44
C THR A 147 7.83 -2.54 8.20
N ARG A 148 7.44 -3.03 7.02
CA ARG A 148 7.84 -2.50 5.70
C ARG A 148 7.61 -0.98 5.58
N ASN A 149 6.49 -0.49 6.12
CA ASN A 149 6.17 0.95 6.26
C ASN A 149 7.23 1.73 7.05
N MET A 150 7.63 1.23 8.23
CA MET A 150 8.64 1.92 9.03
C MET A 150 10.00 1.94 8.33
N LYS A 151 10.43 0.82 7.72
CA LYS A 151 11.67 0.75 6.92
C LYS A 151 11.68 1.83 5.82
N LYS A 152 10.57 1.99 5.09
CA LYS A 152 10.41 3.05 4.07
C LYS A 152 10.52 4.44 4.67
N LEU A 153 9.79 4.74 5.75
CA LEU A 153 9.80 6.07 6.38
C LEU A 153 11.20 6.45 6.89
N ILE A 154 11.93 5.51 7.48
CA ILE A 154 13.31 5.71 7.96
C ILE A 154 14.26 6.03 6.80
N VAL A 155 14.17 5.30 5.69
CA VAL A 155 14.99 5.52 4.49
C VAL A 155 14.66 6.85 3.83
N GLN A 156 13.38 7.24 3.79
CA GLN A 156 12.92 8.52 3.26
C GLN A 156 13.38 9.70 4.13
N ASP A 157 13.29 9.60 5.47
CA ASP A 157 13.77 10.61 6.42
C ASP A 157 15.31 10.78 6.38
N ALA A 158 16.04 9.68 6.14
CA ALA A 158 17.48 9.70 5.90
C ALA A 158 17.92 10.39 4.59
N GLY A 159 16.99 10.94 3.81
CA GLY A 159 17.26 11.73 2.59
C GLY A 159 17.49 10.89 1.33
N ALA A 160 17.06 9.64 1.32
CA ALA A 160 17.10 8.81 0.11
C ALA A 160 16.20 9.38 -0.99
N MET A 161 16.47 8.98 -2.24
CA MET A 161 15.64 9.29 -3.41
C MET A 161 14.77 8.09 -3.85
N GLY A 162 14.88 6.96 -3.14
CA GLY A 162 14.04 5.79 -3.32
C GLY A 162 14.53 4.61 -2.48
N MET A 163 13.79 3.50 -2.51
CA MET A 163 14.13 2.28 -1.77
C MET A 163 13.74 1.01 -2.53
N ILE A 164 14.59 0.00 -2.43
CA ILE A 164 14.31 -1.37 -2.89
C ILE A 164 14.25 -2.26 -1.64
N LEU A 165 13.15 -2.98 -1.45
CA LEU A 165 13.02 -3.95 -0.35
C LEU A 165 13.16 -5.37 -0.89
N ILE A 166 14.10 -6.14 -0.35
CA ILE A 166 14.21 -7.57 -0.61
C ILE A 166 13.29 -8.31 0.36
N GLU A 167 12.27 -8.98 -0.18
CA GLU A 167 11.18 -9.65 0.53
C GLU A 167 11.02 -11.09 0.00
N LYS A 168 10.41 -11.97 0.81
CA LYS A 168 10.18 -13.38 0.52
C LYS A 168 8.70 -13.72 0.37
N GLU A 169 7.82 -13.16 1.21
CA GLU A 169 6.49 -13.74 1.49
C GLU A 169 5.31 -12.84 1.11
N ASN A 170 5.53 -11.54 0.86
CA ASN A 170 4.46 -10.56 0.63
C ASN A 170 4.54 -9.84 -0.74
N ILE A 171 5.20 -10.47 -1.72
CA ILE A 171 5.53 -9.86 -3.03
C ILE A 171 4.27 -9.65 -3.91
N ASP A 172 3.17 -10.36 -3.63
CA ASP A 172 1.89 -10.21 -4.34
C ASP A 172 1.01 -9.07 -3.81
N VAL A 173 1.41 -8.39 -2.72
CA VAL A 173 0.63 -7.33 -2.06
C VAL A 173 1.41 -6.01 -2.02
N PRO A 174 1.20 -5.09 -2.97
CA PRO A 174 1.79 -3.76 -2.91
C PRO A 174 1.20 -3.00 -1.70
N PHE A 175 2.01 -2.78 -0.66
CA PHE A 175 1.54 -2.13 0.57
C PHE A 175 1.55 -0.60 0.50
N ASP A 176 2.19 -0.02 -0.51
CA ASP A 176 2.41 1.42 -0.65
C ASP A 176 2.23 1.87 -2.10
N ALA A 177 1.73 3.09 -2.29
CA ALA A 177 1.56 3.73 -3.58
C ALA A 177 1.73 5.27 -3.52
N GLY A 178 2.59 5.73 -2.60
CA GLY A 178 2.92 7.13 -2.41
C GLY A 178 4.06 7.64 -3.30
N LEU A 179 4.34 8.95 -3.22
CA LEU A 179 5.31 9.68 -4.06
C LEU A 179 6.76 9.17 -4.02
N PHE A 180 7.18 8.55 -2.92
CA PHE A 180 8.57 8.14 -2.73
C PHE A 180 8.86 6.86 -3.54
N PRO A 181 9.80 6.86 -4.50
CA PRO A 181 10.06 5.72 -5.38
C PRO A 181 10.40 4.46 -4.60
N PHE A 182 9.53 3.46 -4.68
CA PHE A 182 9.63 2.24 -3.88
C PHE A 182 9.34 1.01 -4.74
N THR A 183 10.05 -0.09 -4.51
CA THR A 183 9.78 -1.37 -5.16
C THR A 183 10.18 -2.54 -4.26
N GLU A 184 9.40 -3.62 -4.32
CA GLU A 184 9.69 -4.88 -3.61
C GLU A 184 10.17 -5.92 -4.60
N VAL A 185 11.19 -6.69 -4.23
CA VAL A 185 11.81 -7.70 -5.08
C VAL A 185 11.97 -9.02 -4.32
N GLY A 186 11.73 -10.13 -5.01
CA GLY A 186 11.97 -11.46 -4.46
C GLY A 186 13.46 -11.71 -4.21
N ASN A 187 13.78 -12.62 -3.29
CA ASN A 187 15.15 -13.00 -2.93
C ASN A 187 16.08 -13.28 -4.14
N LEU A 188 15.56 -13.86 -5.23
CA LEU A 188 16.34 -14.14 -6.44
C LEU A 188 16.79 -12.86 -7.17
N GLN A 189 15.87 -11.92 -7.36
CA GLN A 189 16.14 -10.61 -7.94
C GLN A 189 16.98 -9.75 -6.98
N GLY A 190 16.71 -9.82 -5.68
CA GLY A 190 17.52 -9.20 -4.63
C GLY A 190 18.98 -9.66 -4.69
N TYR A 191 19.23 -10.97 -4.80
CA TYR A 191 20.58 -11.51 -5.00
C TYR A 191 21.26 -10.98 -6.27
N GLN A 192 20.53 -10.88 -7.39
CA GLN A 192 21.05 -10.31 -8.63
C GLN A 192 21.42 -8.82 -8.47
N ILE A 193 20.61 -8.03 -7.77
CA ILE A 193 20.87 -6.61 -7.48
C ILE A 193 22.09 -6.45 -6.56
N LEU A 194 22.20 -7.24 -5.50
CA LEU A 194 23.36 -7.23 -4.60
C LEU A 194 24.65 -7.69 -5.30
N LYS A 195 24.55 -8.62 -6.25
CA LYS A 195 25.66 -9.01 -7.13
C LYS A 195 26.06 -7.88 -8.09
N TYR A 196 25.08 -7.14 -8.64
CA TYR A 196 25.34 -5.98 -9.50
C TYR A 196 26.08 -4.86 -8.73
N ILE A 197 25.65 -4.49 -7.51
CA ILE A 197 26.35 -3.50 -6.67
C ILE A 197 27.83 -3.84 -6.55
N LYS A 198 28.15 -5.09 -6.21
CA LYS A 198 29.53 -5.56 -5.99
C LYS A 198 30.34 -5.70 -7.28
N SER A 199 29.71 -5.60 -8.45
CA SER A 199 30.36 -5.70 -9.77
C SER A 199 30.89 -4.37 -10.32
N THR A 200 30.47 -3.22 -9.76
CA THR A 200 30.85 -1.89 -10.27
C THR A 200 31.16 -0.90 -9.14
N LYS A 201 32.10 0.02 -9.40
CA LYS A 201 32.45 1.11 -8.45
C LYS A 201 31.42 2.25 -8.43
N LYS A 202 30.44 2.25 -9.34
CA LYS A 202 29.36 3.25 -9.44
C LYS A 202 28.03 2.58 -9.85
N PRO A 203 27.39 1.79 -8.96
CA PRO A 203 26.10 1.19 -9.25
C PRO A 203 25.00 2.27 -9.25
N THR A 204 24.16 2.27 -10.28
CA THR A 204 23.05 3.21 -10.45
C THR A 204 21.80 2.49 -10.96
N ALA A 205 20.62 3.05 -10.68
CA ALA A 205 19.34 2.55 -11.18
C ALA A 205 18.28 3.66 -11.21
N THR A 206 17.18 3.40 -11.92
CA THR A 206 15.90 4.12 -11.75
C THR A 206 14.88 3.12 -11.21
N ILE A 207 14.14 3.50 -10.18
CA ILE A 207 12.85 2.86 -9.90
C ILE A 207 11.85 3.53 -10.84
N LEU A 208 11.50 2.82 -11.92
CA LEU A 208 10.52 3.29 -12.91
C LEU A 208 9.12 3.29 -12.29
N PRO A 209 8.17 4.08 -12.82
CA PRO A 209 6.76 3.95 -12.46
C PRO A 209 6.29 2.53 -12.73
N THR A 210 5.47 1.97 -11.82
CA THR A 210 4.79 0.68 -12.02
C THR A 210 4.13 0.63 -13.38
N THR A 211 4.22 -0.48 -14.11
CA THR A 211 3.52 -0.68 -15.38
C THR A 211 2.46 -1.76 -15.26
N GLU A 212 1.39 -1.65 -16.05
CA GLU A 212 0.41 -2.73 -16.16
C GLU A 212 0.95 -3.88 -17.03
N VAL A 213 0.76 -5.11 -16.58
CA VAL A 213 1.11 -6.33 -17.33
C VAL A 213 -0.18 -7.05 -17.73
N PRO A 214 -0.82 -6.66 -18.86
CA PRO A 214 -2.09 -7.22 -19.27
C PRO A 214 -1.95 -8.71 -19.63
N ARG A 215 -2.89 -9.53 -19.14
CA ARG A 215 -2.92 -11.00 -19.35
C ARG A 215 -1.74 -11.77 -18.74
N TYR A 216 -1.27 -11.31 -17.58
CA TYR A 216 -0.36 -12.07 -16.70
C TYR A 216 -0.82 -13.52 -16.50
N ARG A 217 0.13 -14.44 -16.29
CA ARG A 217 -0.13 -15.86 -16.01
C ARG A 217 0.82 -16.37 -14.91
N PRO A 218 0.36 -17.22 -13.98
CA PRO A 218 -1.02 -17.69 -13.82
C PRO A 218 -1.96 -16.58 -13.30
N ALA A 219 -3.19 -16.56 -13.81
CA ALA A 219 -4.26 -15.69 -13.34
C ALA A 219 -5.63 -16.33 -13.68
N PRO A 220 -6.64 -16.21 -12.80
CA PRO A 220 -6.58 -15.67 -11.45
C PRO A 220 -5.76 -16.56 -10.50
N ILE A 221 -5.30 -15.96 -9.39
CA ILE A 221 -4.72 -16.66 -8.23
C ILE A 221 -5.36 -16.09 -6.96
N VAL A 222 -5.42 -16.88 -5.89
CA VAL A 222 -5.89 -16.41 -4.58
C VAL A 222 -4.79 -15.59 -3.93
N ALA A 223 -5.08 -14.34 -3.56
CA ALA A 223 -4.11 -13.45 -2.93
C ALA A 223 -3.64 -13.99 -1.56
N SER A 224 -2.37 -13.77 -1.23
CA SER A 224 -1.73 -14.32 -0.02
C SER A 224 -2.47 -14.02 1.28
N PHE A 225 -2.96 -12.78 1.41
CA PHE A 225 -3.71 -12.26 2.57
C PHE A 225 -5.18 -12.68 2.63
N SER A 226 -5.70 -13.41 1.63
CA SER A 226 -7.05 -13.95 1.69
C SER A 226 -7.14 -14.96 2.84
N SER A 227 -8.05 -14.70 3.79
CA SER A 227 -8.38 -15.66 4.84
C SER A 227 -8.80 -17.00 4.23
N ARG A 228 -8.46 -18.11 4.90
CA ARG A 228 -8.73 -19.48 4.45
C ARG A 228 -9.58 -20.18 5.52
N GLY A 229 -10.56 -20.96 5.09
CA GLY A 229 -11.31 -21.85 5.98
C GLY A 229 -10.46 -23.03 6.50
N PRO A 230 -11.05 -23.89 7.35
CA PRO A 230 -12.44 -23.85 7.83
C PRO A 230 -12.70 -22.71 8.84
N ALA A 231 -13.97 -22.37 9.05
CA ALA A 231 -14.34 -21.43 10.11
C ALA A 231 -14.38 -22.15 11.47
N SER A 232 -13.66 -21.64 12.46
CA SER A 232 -13.47 -22.25 13.80
C SER A 232 -14.73 -22.44 14.65
N LEU A 233 -15.88 -21.91 14.22
CA LEU A 233 -17.19 -22.11 14.85
C LEU A 233 -18.08 -23.12 14.10
N THR A 234 -17.77 -23.42 12.84
CA THR A 234 -18.61 -24.22 11.93
C THR A 234 -17.75 -24.94 10.89
N GLU A 235 -16.91 -25.88 11.30
CA GLU A 235 -15.99 -26.60 10.38
C GLU A 235 -16.72 -27.36 9.26
N ASN A 236 -17.96 -27.80 9.52
CA ASN A 236 -18.85 -28.44 8.55
C ASN A 236 -19.42 -27.47 7.48
N ILE A 237 -19.11 -26.18 7.53
CA ILE A 237 -19.55 -25.17 6.55
C ILE A 237 -18.31 -24.57 5.88
N LEU A 238 -18.12 -24.89 4.60
CA LEU A 238 -17.03 -24.34 3.78
C LEU A 238 -17.13 -22.81 3.68
N LYS A 239 -15.97 -22.16 3.72
CA LYS A 239 -15.76 -20.70 3.78
C LYS A 239 -14.50 -20.30 3.03
#